data_AF-A0A2M6YRW9-F1
#
_entry.id   AF-A0A2M6YRW9-F1
#
_cell.length_a   1.000
_cell.length_b   1.000
_cell.length_c   1.000
_cell.angle_alpha   90.00
_cell.angle_beta   90.00
_cell.angle_gamma   90.00
#
_symmetry.space_group_name_H-M   'P 1'
#
loop_
_entity.id
_entity.type
_entity.pdbx_description
1 polymer ?
#
loop_
_entity_poly.entity_id
_entity_poly.type
_entity_poly.pdbx_seq_one_letter_code
_entity_poly.pdbx_strand_id
1 'polypeptide(L)'
;MWYHVAMVKKVLLGILGVILVVLIIVVGARVLSPEDNWICKDGNWVKHGNPSGSMPTGTCKNGEQIAPQKKVEEVTIPNPASKNCLDKGGKLEMREETAGTLGICKFTDGTECEEWKFYRNECQKGQTTKADISHSYQGLISKKGNIYIFK
;
A
#
# COMPACT_ATOMS: atom_id res chain seq x y z
N MET A 1 56.80 55.29 -14.24
CA MET A 1 55.98 54.96 -13.04
C MET A 1 54.51 54.67 -13.38
N TRP A 2 53.84 55.49 -14.20
CA TRP A 2 52.42 55.34 -14.54
C TRP A 2 52.06 54.05 -15.33
N TYR A 3 52.91 53.62 -16.28
CA TYR A 3 52.70 52.38 -17.04
C TYR A 3 52.71 51.11 -16.16
N HIS A 4 53.63 51.03 -15.19
CA HIS A 4 53.66 49.92 -14.23
C HIS A 4 52.42 49.90 -13.33
N VAL A 5 51.95 51.06 -12.86
CA VAL A 5 50.73 51.15 -12.06
C VAL A 5 49.49 50.77 -12.87
N ALA A 6 49.40 51.18 -14.14
CA ALA A 6 48.31 50.81 -15.03
C ALA A 6 48.34 49.31 -15.42
N MET A 7 49.52 48.75 -15.68
CA MET A 7 49.72 47.32 -15.93
C MET A 7 49.34 46.48 -14.71
N VAL A 8 49.81 46.83 -13.52
CA VAL A 8 49.52 46.10 -12.28
C VAL A 8 48.03 46.13 -11.97
N LYS A 9 47.33 47.26 -12.16
CA LYS A 9 45.87 47.34 -11.97
C LYS A 9 45.09 46.45 -12.94
N LYS A 10 45.49 46.38 -14.22
CA LYS A 10 44.85 45.50 -15.21
C LYS A 10 45.05 44.02 -14.88
N VAL A 11 46.26 43.65 -14.45
CA VAL A 11 46.57 42.28 -14.00
C VAL A 11 45.79 41.94 -12.72
N LEU A 12 45.73 42.86 -11.75
CA LEU A 12 44.94 42.68 -10.52
C LEU A 12 43.44 42.52 -10.81
N LEU A 13 42.88 43.34 -11.69
CA LEU A 13 41.47 43.23 -12.10
C LEU A 13 41.20 41.91 -12.84
N GLY A 14 42.14 41.46 -13.66
CA GLY A 14 42.07 40.15 -14.31
C GLY A 14 42.09 38.99 -13.31
N ILE A 15 43.01 39.02 -12.35
CA ILE A 15 43.10 38.00 -11.29
C ILE A 15 41.85 38.00 -10.41
N LEU A 16 41.36 39.18 -9.99
CA LEU A 16 40.11 39.31 -9.23
C LEU A 16 38.91 38.77 -10.02
N GLY A 17 38.85 39.02 -11.33
CA GLY A 17 37.81 38.46 -12.19
C GLY A 17 37.85 36.94 -12.25
N VAL A 18 39.03 36.35 -12.41
CA VAL A 18 39.20 34.88 -12.42
C VAL A 18 38.83 34.28 -11.06
N ILE A 19 39.27 34.89 -9.96
CA ILE A 19 38.92 34.46 -8.60
C ILE A 19 37.40 34.53 -8.39
N LEU A 20 36.74 35.60 -8.82
CA LEU A 20 35.30 35.75 -8.73
C LEU A 20 34.57 34.64 -9.51
N VAL A 21 35.00 34.34 -10.73
CA VAL A 21 34.41 33.27 -11.54
C VAL A 21 34.59 31.90 -10.87
N VAL A 22 35.78 31.60 -10.33
CA VAL A 22 36.02 30.35 -9.59
C VAL A 22 35.13 30.26 -8.35
N LEU A 23 34.97 31.35 -7.59
CA LEU A 23 34.09 31.40 -6.43
C LEU A 23 32.63 31.16 -6.82
N ILE A 24 32.14 31.76 -7.91
CA ILE A 24 30.79 31.55 -8.42
C ILE A 24 30.58 30.08 -8.81
N ILE A 25 31.57 29.44 -9.46
CA ILE A 25 31.49 28.02 -9.83
C ILE A 25 31.44 27.12 -8.59
N VAL A 26 32.29 27.38 -7.58
CA VAL A 26 32.31 26.58 -6.34
C VAL A 26 31.03 26.75 -5.54
N VAL A 27 30.53 27.99 -5.39
CA VAL A 27 29.27 28.26 -4.70
C VAL A 27 28.09 27.66 -5.47
N GLY A 28 28.07 27.82 -6.80
CA GLY A 28 27.05 27.22 -7.66
C GLY A 28 27.03 25.69 -7.55
N ALA A 29 28.19 25.02 -7.56
CA ALA A 29 28.28 23.58 -7.38
C ALA A 29 27.83 23.10 -5.99
N ARG A 30 27.95 23.95 -4.96
CA ARG A 30 27.49 23.65 -3.59
C ARG A 30 26.03 23.99 -3.34
N VAL A 31 25.43 24.91 -4.08
CA VAL A 31 24.02 25.31 -3.95
C VAL A 31 23.11 24.50 -4.88
N LEU A 32 23.64 24.03 -6.02
CA LEU A 32 22.93 23.18 -6.97
C LEU A 32 23.19 21.69 -6.72
N SER A 33 24.01 21.34 -5.72
CA SER A 33 24.14 19.94 -5.31
C SER A 33 22.87 19.52 -4.55
N PRO A 34 22.39 18.29 -4.75
CA PRO A 34 21.31 17.74 -3.94
C PRO A 34 21.90 17.10 -2.66
N GLU A 35 22.38 17.91 -1.72
CA GLU A 35 23.02 17.40 -0.48
C GLU A 35 22.04 16.78 0.53
N ASP A 36 20.77 17.20 0.55
CA ASP A 36 19.79 16.80 1.58
C ASP A 36 18.84 15.67 1.12
N ASN A 37 19.36 14.62 0.49
CA ASN A 37 18.55 13.48 0.04
C ASN A 37 19.00 12.15 0.65
N TRP A 38 18.09 11.19 0.73
CA TRP A 38 18.41 9.80 1.08
C TRP A 38 19.34 9.19 0.03
N ILE A 39 20.46 8.62 0.46
CA ILE A 39 21.46 8.02 -0.44
C ILE A 39 21.44 6.50 -0.28
N CYS A 40 21.45 5.79 -1.41
CA CYS A 40 21.59 4.35 -1.42
C CYS A 40 23.06 3.94 -1.29
N LYS A 41 23.43 3.27 -0.19
CA LYS A 41 24.78 2.72 0.00
C LYS A 41 24.67 1.26 0.45
N ASP A 42 25.30 0.35 -0.28
CA ASP A 42 25.33 -1.09 0.01
C ASP A 42 23.93 -1.73 0.17
N GLY A 43 22.95 -1.22 -0.57
CA GLY A 43 21.56 -1.70 -0.51
C GLY A 43 20.69 -1.08 0.57
N ASN A 44 21.25 -0.20 1.41
CA ASN A 44 20.56 0.46 2.51
C ASN A 44 20.45 1.97 2.29
N TRP A 45 19.33 2.54 2.73
CA TRP A 45 19.15 3.98 2.78
C TRP A 45 19.96 4.57 3.93
N VAL A 46 20.89 5.45 3.59
CA VAL A 46 21.69 6.20 4.56
C VAL A 46 21.22 7.65 4.54
N LYS A 47 21.00 8.22 5.73
CA LYS A 47 20.63 9.63 5.88
C LYS A 47 21.83 10.51 5.51
N HIS A 48 21.67 11.39 4.52
CA HIS A 48 22.63 12.43 4.20
C HIS A 48 21.94 13.80 4.35
N GLY A 49 22.55 14.70 5.11
CA GLY A 49 21.94 15.99 5.44
C GLY A 49 20.65 15.88 6.26
N ASN A 50 19.64 16.70 5.94
CA ASN A 50 18.32 16.66 6.55
C ASN A 50 17.19 16.49 5.53
N PRO A 51 16.96 15.25 5.03
CA PRO A 51 15.94 15.01 4.03
C PRO A 51 14.55 15.37 4.56
N SER A 52 13.83 16.16 3.76
CA SER A 52 12.46 16.60 4.04
C SER A 52 11.43 15.47 3.86
N GLY A 53 11.75 14.48 3.01
CA GLY A 53 10.97 13.27 2.84
C GLY A 53 11.27 12.22 3.90
N SER A 54 10.25 11.44 4.30
CA SER A 54 10.44 10.25 5.13
C SER A 54 11.40 9.27 4.45
N MET A 55 12.11 8.47 5.26
CA MET A 55 12.99 7.43 4.75
C MET A 55 12.21 6.50 3.80
N PRO A 56 12.71 6.24 2.58
CA PRO A 56 12.01 5.35 1.67
C PRO A 56 11.92 3.93 2.24
N THR A 57 10.75 3.31 2.10
CA THR A 57 10.49 1.93 2.53
C THR A 57 11.05 0.93 1.51
N GLY A 58 11.99 0.08 1.94
CA GLY A 58 12.56 -1.01 1.13
C GLY A 58 14.08 -0.93 0.96
N THR A 59 14.69 -1.98 0.45
CA THR A 59 16.12 -1.99 0.06
C THR A 59 16.29 -1.29 -1.28
N CYS A 60 17.37 -0.53 -1.44
CA CYS A 60 17.65 0.20 -2.67
C CYS A 60 18.64 -0.54 -3.57
N LYS A 61 18.51 -0.46 -4.89
CA LYS A 61 19.59 -0.81 -5.83
C LYS A 61 19.57 0.16 -7.01
N ASN A 62 20.74 0.69 -7.38
CA ASN A 62 20.93 1.59 -8.52
C ASN A 62 19.95 2.80 -8.58
N GLY A 63 19.59 3.38 -7.43
CA GLY A 63 18.69 4.54 -7.38
C GLY A 63 17.21 4.23 -7.60
N GLU A 64 16.87 2.97 -7.90
CA GLU A 64 15.49 2.50 -8.08
C GLU A 64 14.98 1.90 -6.75
N GLN A 65 13.74 2.24 -6.39
CA GLN A 65 13.03 1.61 -5.28
C GLN A 65 12.71 0.16 -5.67
N ILE A 66 13.40 -0.82 -5.08
CA ILE A 66 12.89 -2.20 -5.11
C ILE A 66 11.80 -2.27 -4.06
N ALA A 67 10.58 -1.88 -4.44
CA ALA A 67 9.43 -1.99 -3.57
C ALA A 67 9.33 -3.44 -3.08
N PRO A 68 9.37 -3.71 -1.77
CA PRO A 68 8.82 -4.95 -1.26
C PRO A 68 7.37 -4.97 -1.73
N GLN A 69 6.95 -6.04 -2.41
CA GLN A 69 5.56 -6.19 -2.81
C GLN A 69 4.70 -5.99 -1.56
N LYS A 70 4.05 -4.82 -1.49
CA LYS A 70 3.16 -4.44 -0.41
C LYS A 70 1.94 -5.34 -0.54
N LYS A 71 1.98 -6.52 0.08
CA LYS A 71 0.76 -7.17 0.57
C LYS A 71 0.17 -6.12 1.50
N VAL A 72 -0.88 -5.45 1.02
CA VAL A 72 -1.67 -4.57 1.86
C VAL A 72 -2.27 -5.50 2.91
N GLU A 73 -1.60 -5.64 4.06
CA GLU A 73 -2.31 -5.96 5.28
C GLU A 73 -3.09 -4.69 5.61
N GLU A 74 -4.22 -4.57 4.92
CA GLU A 74 -5.41 -4.00 5.52
C GLU A 74 -5.52 -4.66 6.90
N VAL A 75 -5.75 -3.87 7.95
CA VAL A 75 -6.19 -4.43 9.23
C VAL A 75 -7.59 -4.98 8.97
N THR A 76 -7.66 -6.15 8.34
CA THR A 76 -8.92 -6.83 8.08
C THR A 76 -9.28 -7.45 9.41
N ILE A 77 -10.19 -6.81 10.15
CA ILE A 77 -10.89 -7.51 11.23
C ILE A 77 -11.67 -8.62 10.52
N PRO A 78 -11.29 -9.90 10.64
CA PRO A 78 -11.97 -10.95 9.90
C PRO A 78 -13.40 -11.05 10.39
N ASN A 79 -14.36 -11.26 9.48
CA ASN A 79 -15.75 -11.55 9.86
C ASN A 79 -15.75 -12.73 10.87
N PRO A 80 -16.29 -12.56 12.10
CA PRO A 80 -16.27 -13.61 13.12
C PRO A 80 -16.90 -14.93 12.67
N ALA A 81 -17.98 -14.88 11.88
CA ALA A 81 -18.65 -16.07 11.36
C ALA A 81 -17.78 -16.79 10.32
N SER A 82 -17.22 -16.03 9.37
CA SER A 82 -16.28 -16.53 8.38
C SER A 82 -15.04 -17.15 9.04
N LYS A 83 -14.47 -16.46 10.03
CA LYS A 83 -13.32 -16.95 10.81
C LYS A 83 -13.67 -18.24 11.54
N ASN A 84 -14.81 -18.28 12.22
CA ASN A 84 -15.27 -19.49 12.92
C ASN A 84 -15.46 -20.68 11.96
N CYS A 85 -15.99 -20.45 10.74
CA CYS A 85 -16.07 -21.51 9.73
C CYS A 85 -14.70 -22.11 9.41
N LEU A 86 -13.72 -21.25 9.10
CA LEU A 86 -12.36 -21.66 8.75
C LEU A 86 -11.65 -22.34 9.93
N ASP A 87 -11.75 -21.77 11.13
CA ASP A 87 -11.15 -22.30 12.36
C ASP A 87 -11.71 -23.69 12.74
N LYS A 88 -12.95 -24.01 12.32
CA LYS A 88 -13.58 -25.33 12.51
C LYS A 88 -13.33 -26.30 11.35
N GLY A 89 -12.41 -25.96 10.44
CA GLY A 89 -12.03 -26.81 9.31
C GLY A 89 -13.07 -26.84 8.18
N GLY A 90 -13.98 -25.87 8.14
CA GLY A 90 -14.87 -25.64 7.01
C GLY A 90 -14.20 -24.82 5.91
N LYS A 91 -14.83 -24.79 4.74
CA LYS A 91 -14.52 -23.89 3.63
C LYS A 91 -15.64 -22.87 3.49
N LEU A 92 -15.30 -21.60 3.37
CA LEU A 92 -16.27 -20.55 3.14
C LEU A 92 -16.58 -20.43 1.63
N GLU A 93 -17.86 -20.45 1.28
CA GLU A 93 -18.36 -20.15 -0.06
C GLU A 93 -19.38 -19.03 -0.04
N MET A 94 -19.27 -18.09 -0.98
CA MET A 94 -20.24 -17.01 -1.12
C MET A 94 -21.36 -17.42 -2.07
N ARG A 95 -22.62 -17.21 -1.68
CA ARG A 95 -23.79 -17.44 -2.53
C ARG A 95 -24.58 -16.15 -2.71
N GLU A 96 -24.89 -15.80 -3.95
CA GLU A 96 -25.78 -14.70 -4.25
C GLU A 96 -27.24 -15.07 -3.95
N GLU A 97 -27.97 -14.10 -3.42
CA GLU A 97 -29.40 -14.15 -3.09
C GLU A 97 -30.03 -12.79 -3.43
N THR A 98 -31.36 -12.72 -3.49
CA THR A 98 -32.11 -11.50 -3.75
C THR A 98 -31.86 -10.36 -2.75
N ALA A 99 -31.59 -10.68 -1.49
CA ALA A 99 -31.31 -9.75 -0.41
C ALA A 99 -29.81 -9.48 -0.20
N GLY A 100 -28.92 -10.10 -0.99
CA GLY A 100 -27.48 -9.90 -0.90
C GLY A 100 -26.67 -11.19 -1.04
N THR A 101 -25.44 -11.18 -0.54
CA THR A 101 -24.54 -12.35 -0.55
C THR A 101 -24.51 -13.00 0.82
N LEU A 102 -24.64 -14.33 0.84
CA LEU A 102 -24.56 -15.16 2.04
C LEU A 102 -23.23 -15.92 2.07
N GLY A 103 -22.64 -16.03 3.26
CA GLY A 103 -21.52 -16.91 3.52
C GLY A 103 -22.01 -18.31 3.91
N ILE A 104 -21.55 -19.34 3.21
CA ILE A 104 -21.87 -20.74 3.48
C ILE A 104 -20.62 -21.46 3.94
N CYS A 105 -20.68 -22.05 5.12
CA CYS A 105 -19.64 -22.93 5.64
C CYS A 105 -19.87 -24.36 5.15
N LYS A 106 -19.00 -24.84 4.27
CA LYS A 106 -19.01 -26.22 3.76
C LYS A 106 -18.00 -27.09 4.49
N PHE A 107 -18.43 -28.29 4.86
CA PHE A 107 -17.60 -29.25 5.55
C PHE A 107 -17.15 -30.38 4.63
N THR A 108 -16.11 -31.11 5.04
CA THR A 108 -15.52 -32.22 4.25
C THR A 108 -16.43 -33.43 4.09
N ASP A 109 -17.44 -33.57 4.96
CA ASP A 109 -18.48 -34.61 4.87
C ASP A 109 -19.62 -34.23 3.91
N GLY A 110 -19.51 -33.09 3.24
CA GLY A 110 -20.51 -32.56 2.31
C GLY A 110 -21.67 -31.83 2.99
N THR A 111 -21.69 -31.76 4.32
CA THR A 111 -22.68 -30.93 5.03
C THR A 111 -22.33 -29.46 4.94
N GLU A 112 -23.35 -28.61 5.08
CA GLU A 112 -23.18 -27.17 4.98
C GLU A 112 -24.12 -26.40 5.90
N CYS A 113 -23.63 -25.28 6.42
CA CYS A 113 -24.37 -24.34 7.25
C CYS A 113 -24.22 -22.93 6.69
N GLU A 114 -25.22 -22.08 6.86
CA GLU A 114 -25.02 -20.64 6.74
C GLU A 114 -24.05 -20.19 7.86
N GLU A 115 -23.10 -19.30 7.56
CA GLU A 115 -21.97 -19.02 8.45
C GLU A 115 -22.39 -18.46 9.82
N TRP A 116 -23.43 -17.63 9.87
CA TRP A 116 -23.93 -17.04 11.10
C TRP A 116 -24.76 -18.02 11.92
N LYS A 117 -25.54 -18.89 11.28
CA LYS A 117 -26.22 -20.00 11.94
C LYS A 117 -25.21 -20.97 12.56
N PHE A 118 -24.12 -21.27 11.85
CA PHE A 118 -23.04 -22.08 12.41
C PHE A 118 -22.34 -21.38 13.59
N TYR A 119 -22.03 -20.08 13.45
CA TYR A 119 -21.43 -19.27 14.51
C TYR A 119 -22.27 -19.24 15.80
N ARG A 120 -23.60 -19.19 15.67
CA ARG A 120 -24.54 -19.19 16.81
C ARG A 120 -24.97 -20.60 17.27
N ASN A 121 -24.40 -21.66 16.71
CA ASN A 121 -24.79 -23.06 16.97
C ASN A 121 -26.25 -23.41 16.62
N GLU A 122 -26.89 -22.65 15.72
CA GLU A 122 -28.21 -22.93 15.16
C GLU A 122 -28.13 -23.97 14.02
N CYS A 123 -26.92 -24.28 13.56
CA CYS A 123 -26.60 -25.33 12.60
C CYS A 123 -25.29 -26.01 12.99
N GLN A 124 -25.15 -27.30 12.75
CA GLN A 124 -23.95 -28.09 13.07
C GLN A 124 -23.51 -28.94 11.88
N LYS A 125 -22.19 -29.20 11.82
CA LYS A 125 -21.60 -30.17 10.91
C LYS A 125 -22.26 -31.54 11.09
N GLY A 126 -22.61 -32.20 9.99
CA GLY A 126 -23.29 -33.50 9.99
C GLY A 126 -24.82 -33.43 9.96
N GLN A 127 -25.45 -32.25 10.02
CA GLN A 127 -26.91 -32.13 10.09
C GLN A 127 -27.60 -32.06 8.72
N THR A 128 -27.11 -31.24 7.80
CA THR A 128 -27.77 -30.98 6.51
C THR A 128 -26.77 -30.83 5.38
N THR A 129 -27.10 -31.35 4.20
CA THR A 129 -26.34 -31.16 2.96
C THR A 129 -26.75 -29.90 2.21
N LYS A 130 -27.75 -29.17 2.72
CA LYS A 130 -28.20 -27.89 2.19
C LYS A 130 -28.38 -26.88 3.31
N ALA A 131 -27.65 -25.78 3.23
CA ALA A 131 -27.67 -24.73 4.23
C ALA A 131 -29.07 -24.11 4.28
N ASP A 132 -29.60 -23.96 5.49
CA ASP A 132 -30.84 -23.23 5.70
C ASP A 132 -30.58 -21.72 5.55
N ILE A 133 -30.94 -21.19 4.39
CA ILE A 133 -30.82 -19.78 4.03
C ILE A 133 -32.09 -18.98 4.37
N SER A 134 -32.98 -19.48 5.22
CA SER A 134 -34.17 -18.74 5.61
C SER A 134 -33.83 -17.45 6.39
N HIS A 135 -34.32 -16.33 5.86
CA HIS A 135 -34.26 -15.00 6.45
C HIS A 135 -35.59 -14.27 6.23
N SER A 136 -35.85 -13.21 6.98
CA SER A 136 -37.14 -12.48 6.99
C SER A 136 -37.57 -11.91 5.64
N TYR A 137 -36.66 -11.80 4.68
CA TYR A 137 -36.90 -11.28 3.33
C TYR A 137 -36.97 -12.35 2.25
N GLN A 138 -36.79 -13.63 2.61
CA GLN A 138 -36.75 -14.71 1.65
C GLN A 138 -38.10 -14.82 0.93
N GLY A 139 -38.07 -14.70 -0.40
CA GLY A 139 -39.27 -14.75 -1.24
C GLY A 139 -40.08 -13.45 -1.29
N LEU A 140 -39.73 -12.43 -0.49
CA LEU A 140 -40.29 -11.07 -0.60
C LEU A 140 -39.67 -10.29 -1.75
N ILE A 141 -38.40 -10.57 -2.09
CA ILE A 141 -37.72 -9.93 -3.20
C ILE A 141 -37.59 -10.95 -4.34
N SER A 142 -37.91 -10.54 -5.56
CA SER A 142 -37.70 -11.36 -6.77
C SER A 142 -36.98 -10.54 -7.84
N LYS A 143 -35.99 -11.15 -8.51
CA LYS A 143 -35.22 -10.50 -9.56
C LYS A 143 -35.79 -10.87 -10.94
N LYS A 144 -36.27 -9.88 -11.69
CA LYS A 144 -36.72 -10.04 -13.09
C LYS A 144 -35.84 -9.19 -13.99
N GLY A 145 -34.83 -9.83 -14.60
CA GLY A 145 -33.77 -9.11 -15.31
C GLY A 145 -32.91 -8.29 -14.33
N ASN A 146 -32.86 -6.97 -14.52
CA ASN A 146 -32.10 -6.04 -13.68
C ASN A 146 -32.95 -5.33 -12.61
N ILE A 147 -34.23 -5.71 -12.48
CA ILE A 147 -35.17 -5.07 -11.57
C ILE A 147 -35.44 -6.01 -10.39
N TYR A 148 -35.36 -5.47 -9.17
CA TYR A 148 -35.80 -6.11 -7.94
C TYR A 148 -37.26 -5.74 -7.68
N ILE A 149 -38.11 -6.75 -7.56
CA ILE A 149 -39.55 -6.60 -7.32
C ILE A 149 -39.83 -7.09 -5.92
N PHE A 150 -40.36 -6.21 -5.07
CA PHE A 150 -40.95 -6.58 -3.79
C PHE A 150 -42.35 -7.16 -4.04
N LYS A 151 -42.59 -8.37 -3.54
CA LYS A 151 -43.91 -9.02 -3.55
C LYS A 151 -44.76 -8.57 -2.39
#